data_AF-A0A7S4LHF0-F1
#
_entry.id   AF-A0A7S4LHF0-F1
#
_cell.length_a   1.000
_cell.length_b   1.000
_cell.length_c   1.000
_cell.angle_alpha   90.00
_cell.angle_beta   90.00
_cell.angle_gamma   90.00
#
_symmetry.space_group_name_H-M   'P 1'
#
loop_
_entity.id
_entity.type
_entity.pdbx_description
1 polymer ?
#
loop_
_entity_poly.entity_id
_entity_poly.type
_entity_poly.pdbx_seq_one_letter_code
_entity_poly.pdbx_strand_id
1 'polypeptide(L)'
;NVLRTAAGVRLGGTPKDTQLQSYVLNSAAAPHTLEKLALLHLDAHLLPCPGTAGKAGEALGSLDPEVVGPWAAERADATLRVHAAMRRLLQAKGAGPLCELLEGLEYPLLGVLSELELTGVLLVPEALRAQQAEEEARLQAVAAEAYDLVGEEFNLNSPKQLRTILFEKLGLPTLKSTPKGVPSTAAGVIEELATEHQLPRLLLEHRTLSRRMAYATGLPDHISARDGRVHTTYQQAVTATGRLSSSDPNLQNIPAQEDGRWIRRAFVAPEGHRLISADYSQIELRVMAHMSQDPGMCTAFRENRDIHTATAAELFKVDPADVTGAQRRKAKAVNFGLIYGMKAYGLSRQLKIPHSEAQEYVTTYFERYPGVQKYMNEVVAGAVADGYVETLLGRRIYVHDIQ
;
A
#
# COMPACT_ATOMS: atom_id res chain seq x y z
N ASN A 1 22.05 -10.08 -0.23
CA ASN A 1 21.95 -10.78 1.08
C ASN A 1 22.74 -12.08 1.14
N VAL A 2 22.47 -13.08 0.28
CA VAL A 2 23.09 -14.43 0.34
C VAL A 2 24.63 -14.41 0.45
N LEU A 3 25.33 -13.69 -0.44
CA LEU A 3 26.80 -13.59 -0.39
C LEU A 3 27.31 -13.05 0.96
N ARG A 4 26.60 -12.08 1.55
CA ARG A 4 26.99 -11.45 2.81
C ARG A 4 26.77 -12.38 4.00
N THR A 5 25.64 -13.07 4.04
CA THR A 5 25.27 -13.94 5.16
C THR A 5 25.96 -15.29 5.12
N ALA A 6 26.16 -15.86 3.94
CA ALA A 6 26.73 -17.21 3.79
C ALA A 6 28.26 -17.19 3.67
N ALA A 7 28.84 -16.14 3.07
CA ALA A 7 30.27 -16.09 2.76
C ALA A 7 30.99 -14.84 3.29
N GLY A 8 30.30 -13.93 3.98
CA GLY A 8 30.88 -12.67 4.45
C GLY A 8 31.27 -11.70 3.32
N VAL A 9 30.83 -11.96 2.08
CA VAL A 9 31.22 -11.19 0.89
C VAL A 9 30.22 -10.07 0.63
N ARG A 10 30.73 -8.84 0.49
CA ARG A 10 29.96 -7.68 0.02
C ARG A 10 30.12 -7.55 -1.49
N LEU A 11 28.99 -7.50 -2.21
CA LEU A 11 29.01 -7.20 -3.64
C LEU A 11 29.43 -5.73 -3.83
N GLY A 12 30.48 -5.52 -4.61
CA GLY A 12 30.95 -4.17 -4.96
C GLY A 12 30.22 -3.59 -6.17
N GLY A 13 30.33 -2.26 -6.34
CA GLY A 13 29.68 -1.54 -7.43
C GLY A 13 28.16 -1.44 -7.30
N THR A 14 27.53 -0.86 -8.32
CA THR A 14 26.08 -0.71 -8.40
C THR A 14 25.51 -1.84 -9.28
N PRO A 15 24.87 -2.87 -8.71
CA PRO A 15 24.37 -4.00 -9.49
C PRO A 15 23.31 -3.53 -10.49
N LYS A 16 23.35 -4.09 -11.69
CA LYS A 16 22.36 -3.87 -12.74
C LYS A 16 21.33 -4.98 -12.68
N ASP A 17 20.11 -4.59 -12.35
CA ASP A 17 19.01 -5.52 -12.15
C ASP A 17 18.01 -5.44 -13.32
N THR A 18 17.72 -6.58 -13.95
CA THR A 18 16.81 -6.67 -15.10
C THR A 18 15.33 -6.51 -14.73
N GLN A 19 14.96 -6.91 -13.50
CA GLN A 19 13.62 -6.68 -12.98
C GLN A 19 13.38 -5.17 -12.82
N LEU A 20 14.32 -4.43 -12.25
CA LEU A 20 14.22 -2.97 -12.13
C LEU A 20 14.22 -2.25 -13.49
N GLN A 21 15.01 -2.73 -14.46
CA GLN A 21 14.97 -2.21 -15.82
C GLN A 21 13.58 -2.34 -16.44
N SER A 22 13.00 -3.54 -16.37
CA SER A 22 11.66 -3.78 -16.87
C SER A 22 10.61 -2.94 -16.13
N TYR A 23 10.74 -2.86 -14.81
CA TYR A 23 9.80 -2.14 -13.96
C TYR A 23 9.79 -0.62 -14.22
N VAL A 24 10.95 -0.01 -14.42
CA VAL A 24 11.04 1.41 -14.78
C VAL A 24 10.51 1.67 -16.19
N LEU A 25 10.69 0.73 -17.12
CA LEU A 25 10.13 0.85 -18.47
C LEU A 25 8.60 0.83 -18.48
N ASN A 26 7.98 -0.06 -17.71
CA ASN A 26 6.53 -0.09 -17.53
C ASN A 26 6.13 -0.84 -16.25
N SER A 27 5.85 -0.11 -15.18
CA SER A 27 5.50 -0.70 -13.87
C SER A 27 4.15 -1.44 -13.85
N ALA A 28 3.29 -1.23 -14.84
CA ALA A 28 1.99 -1.89 -14.94
C ALA A 28 2.07 -3.23 -15.71
N ALA A 29 3.17 -3.49 -16.44
CA ALA A 29 3.33 -4.68 -17.29
C ALA A 29 3.73 -5.97 -16.53
N ALA A 30 3.42 -6.05 -15.24
CA ALA A 30 3.76 -7.19 -14.39
C ALA A 30 3.27 -8.54 -14.98
N PRO A 31 3.99 -9.65 -14.77
CA PRO A 31 5.13 -9.81 -13.84
C PRO A 31 6.50 -9.48 -14.44
N HIS A 32 7.40 -8.91 -13.64
CA HIS A 32 8.78 -8.56 -14.00
C HIS A 32 9.78 -9.70 -13.69
N THR A 33 9.40 -10.96 -13.92
CA THR A 33 10.27 -12.11 -13.64
C THR A 33 11.22 -12.38 -14.81
N LEU A 34 12.36 -13.00 -14.53
CA LEU A 34 13.35 -13.31 -15.57
C LEU A 34 12.75 -14.21 -16.67
N GLU A 35 11.88 -15.15 -16.31
CA GLU A 35 11.20 -16.05 -17.24
C GLU A 35 10.30 -15.26 -18.20
N LYS A 36 9.54 -14.29 -17.68
CA LYS A 36 8.67 -13.44 -18.49
C LYS A 36 9.48 -12.54 -19.43
N LEU A 37 10.59 -12.00 -18.94
CA LEU A 37 11.47 -11.13 -19.72
C LEU A 37 12.24 -11.90 -20.80
N ALA A 38 12.72 -13.11 -20.48
CA ALA A 38 13.38 -13.99 -21.45
C ALA A 38 12.41 -14.37 -22.58
N LEU A 39 11.16 -14.72 -22.24
CA LEU A 39 10.13 -14.99 -23.25
C LEU A 39 9.86 -13.76 -24.11
N LEU A 40 9.63 -12.59 -23.50
CA LEU A 40 9.23 -11.38 -24.22
C LEU A 40 10.34 -10.83 -25.13
N HIS A 41 11.60 -10.90 -24.70
CA HIS A 41 12.71 -10.22 -25.38
C HIS A 41 13.67 -11.15 -26.10
N LEU A 42 13.68 -12.44 -25.77
CA LEU A 42 14.58 -13.43 -26.36
C LEU A 42 13.82 -14.58 -27.04
N ASP A 43 12.48 -14.62 -26.97
CA ASP A 43 11.63 -15.74 -27.41
C ASP A 43 12.08 -17.08 -26.82
N ALA A 44 12.52 -17.04 -25.54
CA ALA A 44 13.14 -18.17 -24.87
C ALA A 44 12.35 -18.59 -23.62
N HIS A 45 12.06 -19.89 -23.53
CA HIS A 45 11.54 -20.52 -22.32
C HIS A 45 12.70 -21.05 -21.48
N LEU A 46 12.87 -20.49 -20.28
CA LEU A 46 13.92 -20.91 -19.36
C LEU A 46 13.57 -22.24 -18.68
N LEU A 47 14.61 -22.97 -18.30
CA LEU A 47 14.52 -24.19 -17.51
C LEU A 47 13.80 -23.91 -16.17
N PRO A 48 12.86 -24.77 -15.77
CA PRO A 48 12.23 -24.65 -14.46
C PRO A 48 13.25 -24.87 -13.34
N CYS A 49 13.01 -24.26 -12.18
CA CYS A 49 13.86 -24.44 -11.01
C CYS A 49 13.91 -25.92 -10.58
N PRO A 50 15.10 -26.56 -10.53
CA PRO A 50 15.25 -27.93 -10.05
C PRO A 50 14.70 -28.09 -8.63
N GLY A 51 14.18 -29.28 -8.31
CA GLY A 51 13.66 -29.58 -6.98
C GLY A 51 12.27 -29.01 -6.67
N THR A 52 11.64 -28.26 -7.59
CA THR A 52 10.28 -27.70 -7.39
C THR A 52 9.12 -28.65 -7.73
N ALA A 53 9.43 -29.87 -8.20
CA ALA A 53 8.43 -30.87 -8.55
C ALA A 53 7.92 -31.63 -7.29
N GLY A 54 6.89 -31.12 -6.61
CA GLY A 54 6.24 -31.83 -5.48
C GLY A 54 5.64 -30.92 -4.40
N LYS A 55 5.00 -31.51 -3.36
CA LYS A 55 4.37 -30.78 -2.23
C LYS A 55 5.36 -30.21 -1.21
N ALA A 56 6.61 -30.67 -1.22
CA ALA A 56 7.71 -30.11 -0.46
C ALA A 56 8.94 -30.16 -1.38
N GLY A 57 9.32 -29.03 -1.98
CA GLY A 57 10.47 -28.99 -2.88
C GLY A 57 11.77 -29.30 -2.17
N GLU A 58 12.70 -29.95 -2.86
CA GLU A 58 14.05 -30.19 -2.35
C GLU A 58 14.90 -28.92 -2.42
N ALA A 59 15.81 -28.72 -1.47
CA ALA A 59 16.70 -27.56 -1.47
C ALA A 59 17.72 -27.68 -2.62
N LEU A 60 17.96 -26.58 -3.35
CA LEU A 60 18.91 -26.60 -4.48
C LEU A 60 20.31 -27.12 -4.09
N GLY A 61 20.76 -26.86 -2.86
CA GLY A 61 22.06 -27.31 -2.37
C GLY A 61 22.17 -28.82 -2.09
N SER A 62 21.06 -29.57 -2.08
CA SER A 62 21.06 -31.03 -1.94
C SER A 62 20.97 -31.79 -3.26
N LEU A 63 20.80 -31.08 -4.37
CA LEU A 63 20.68 -31.67 -5.70
C LEU A 63 22.03 -31.89 -6.36
N ASP A 64 22.08 -32.80 -7.33
CA ASP A 64 23.27 -33.04 -8.14
C ASP A 64 23.70 -31.76 -8.88
N PRO A 65 24.96 -31.30 -8.75
CA PRO A 65 25.49 -30.18 -9.51
C PRO A 65 25.31 -30.29 -11.03
N GLU A 66 25.28 -31.49 -11.60
CA GLU A 66 25.02 -31.72 -13.04
C GLU A 66 23.57 -31.37 -13.43
N VAL A 67 22.65 -31.37 -12.46
CA VAL A 67 21.25 -30.93 -12.65
C VAL A 67 21.11 -29.43 -12.40
N VAL A 68 21.77 -28.91 -11.36
CA VAL A 68 21.66 -27.48 -10.97
C VAL A 68 22.47 -26.57 -11.89
N GLY A 69 23.63 -27.05 -12.37
CA GLY A 69 24.59 -26.30 -13.17
C GLY A 69 23.98 -25.71 -14.45
N PRO A 70 23.36 -26.52 -15.34
CA PRO A 70 22.72 -26.03 -16.55
C PRO A 70 21.64 -24.98 -16.28
N TRP A 71 20.79 -25.21 -15.26
CA TRP A 71 19.77 -24.25 -14.85
C TRP A 71 20.37 -22.93 -14.37
N ALA A 72 21.38 -22.97 -13.50
CA ALA A 72 22.03 -21.76 -12.97
C ALA A 72 22.78 -20.99 -14.07
N ALA A 73 23.45 -21.70 -14.97
CA ALA A 73 24.17 -21.12 -16.10
C ALA A 73 23.22 -20.44 -17.09
N GLU A 74 22.09 -21.07 -17.42
CA GLU A 74 21.08 -20.49 -18.31
C GLU A 74 20.50 -19.20 -17.72
N ARG A 75 20.22 -19.15 -16.40
CA ARG A 75 19.76 -17.92 -15.76
C ARG A 75 20.77 -16.79 -15.87
N ALA A 76 22.06 -17.08 -15.69
CA ALA A 76 23.11 -16.07 -15.83
C ALA A 76 23.20 -15.55 -17.28
N ASP A 77 23.17 -16.45 -18.29
CA ASP A 77 23.13 -16.06 -19.72
C ASP A 77 21.89 -15.23 -20.05
N ALA A 78 20.71 -15.72 -19.65
CA ALA A 78 19.44 -15.06 -19.88
C ALA A 78 19.41 -13.67 -19.24
N THR A 79 19.87 -13.50 -18.00
CA THR A 79 19.96 -12.19 -17.35
C THR A 79 20.84 -11.23 -18.15
N LEU A 80 22.01 -11.67 -18.64
CA LEU A 80 22.88 -10.81 -19.44
C LEU A 80 22.25 -10.40 -20.78
N ARG A 81 21.59 -11.34 -21.47
CA ARG A 81 20.92 -11.10 -22.75
C ARG A 81 19.69 -10.21 -22.60
N VAL A 82 18.88 -10.46 -21.56
CA VAL A 82 17.75 -9.59 -21.18
C VAL A 82 18.25 -8.19 -20.85
N HIS A 83 19.31 -8.07 -20.05
CA HIS A 83 19.93 -6.78 -19.73
C HIS A 83 20.35 -6.02 -21.00
N ALA A 84 20.95 -6.69 -21.98
CA ALA A 84 21.31 -6.08 -23.25
C ALA A 84 20.08 -5.58 -24.03
N ALA A 85 18.99 -6.37 -24.06
CA ALA A 85 17.74 -5.96 -24.68
C ALA A 85 17.10 -4.76 -23.95
N MET A 86 17.06 -4.79 -22.62
CA MET A 86 16.53 -3.71 -21.79
C MET A 86 17.31 -2.41 -21.96
N ARG A 87 18.66 -2.48 -22.03
CA ARG A 87 19.48 -1.30 -22.28
C ARG A 87 19.16 -0.65 -23.62
N ARG A 88 18.88 -1.41 -24.67
CA ARG A 88 18.48 -0.85 -25.97
C ARG A 88 17.17 -0.08 -25.86
N LEU A 89 16.20 -0.59 -25.11
CA LEU A 89 14.92 0.10 -24.85
C LEU A 89 15.12 1.37 -24.02
N LEU A 90 15.95 1.29 -22.99
CA LEU A 90 16.27 2.42 -22.11
C LEU A 90 17.09 3.51 -22.81
N GLN A 91 17.85 3.16 -23.84
CA GLN A 91 18.60 4.09 -24.70
C GLN A 91 17.76 4.64 -25.87
N ALA A 92 16.54 4.15 -26.06
CA ALA A 92 15.66 4.64 -27.12
C ALA A 92 15.26 6.11 -26.86
N LYS A 93 14.94 6.83 -27.94
CA LYS A 93 14.54 8.24 -27.86
C LYS A 93 13.31 8.37 -26.93
N GLY A 94 13.41 9.25 -25.94
CA GLY A 94 12.35 9.49 -24.96
C GLY A 94 12.46 8.68 -23.66
N ALA A 95 13.44 7.80 -23.51
CA ALA A 95 13.68 7.03 -22.27
C ALA A 95 14.80 7.60 -21.37
N GLY A 96 15.34 8.77 -21.71
CA GLY A 96 16.39 9.45 -20.91
C GLY A 96 16.04 9.61 -19.42
N PRO A 97 14.87 10.18 -19.07
CA PRO A 97 14.46 10.31 -17.67
C PRO A 97 14.33 8.97 -16.93
N LEU A 98 13.94 7.91 -17.64
CA LEU A 98 13.87 6.56 -17.09
C LEU A 98 15.25 5.98 -16.79
N CYS A 99 16.24 6.24 -17.66
CA CYS A 99 17.64 5.91 -17.36
C CYS A 99 18.14 6.66 -16.13
N GLU A 100 17.88 7.97 -16.03
CA GLU A 100 18.30 8.79 -14.90
C GLU A 100 17.66 8.33 -13.59
N LEU A 101 16.37 7.99 -13.60
CA LEU A 101 15.68 7.41 -12.45
C LEU A 101 16.32 6.08 -12.02
N LEU A 102 16.60 5.20 -12.98
CA LEU A 102 17.16 3.88 -12.71
C LEU A 102 18.57 3.98 -12.10
N GLU A 103 19.43 4.82 -12.68
CA GLU A 103 20.81 5.03 -12.25
C GLU A 103 20.91 5.86 -10.97
N GLY A 104 20.08 6.89 -10.84
CA GLY A 104 20.14 7.86 -9.74
C GLY A 104 19.36 7.44 -8.49
N LEU A 105 18.35 6.56 -8.62
CA LEU A 105 17.49 6.16 -7.51
C LEU A 105 17.40 4.64 -7.35
N GLU A 106 16.90 3.92 -8.37
CA GLU A 106 16.49 2.52 -8.20
C GLU A 106 17.67 1.57 -7.92
N TYR A 107 18.76 1.69 -8.68
CA TYR A 107 19.92 0.82 -8.45
C TYR A 107 20.69 1.14 -7.17
N PRO A 108 20.97 2.42 -6.82
CA PRO A 108 21.57 2.74 -5.53
C PRO A 108 20.74 2.22 -4.34
N LEU A 109 19.41 2.24 -4.47
CA LEU A 109 18.49 1.80 -3.42
C LEU A 109 18.61 0.30 -3.09
N LEU A 110 19.01 -0.56 -4.05
CA LEU A 110 19.22 -2.00 -3.81
C LEU A 110 20.17 -2.26 -2.64
N GLY A 111 21.29 -1.53 -2.58
CA GLY A 111 22.28 -1.68 -1.52
C GLY A 111 21.72 -1.27 -0.17
N VAL A 112 20.96 -0.17 -0.13
CA VAL A 112 20.31 0.36 1.08
C VAL A 112 19.27 -0.61 1.60
N LEU A 113 18.41 -1.15 0.73
CA LEU A 113 17.39 -2.14 1.13
C LEU A 113 18.02 -3.43 1.63
N SER A 114 19.06 -3.94 0.95
CA SER A 114 19.86 -5.09 1.41
C SER A 114 20.47 -4.89 2.80
N GLU A 115 20.90 -3.67 3.15
CA GLU A 115 21.32 -3.36 4.52
C GLU A 115 20.15 -3.29 5.50
N LEU A 116 19.03 -2.67 5.11
CA LEU A 116 17.84 -2.53 5.94
C LEU A 116 17.22 -3.90 6.29
N GLU A 117 17.04 -4.76 5.30
CA GLU A 117 16.50 -6.12 5.46
C GLU A 117 17.37 -6.95 6.40
N LEU A 118 18.68 -6.96 6.19
CA LEU A 118 19.61 -7.73 7.03
C LEU A 118 19.81 -7.14 8.42
N THR A 119 19.61 -5.84 8.59
CA THR A 119 19.56 -5.22 9.92
C THR A 119 18.34 -5.72 10.67
N GLY A 120 17.17 -5.77 10.04
CA GLY A 120 15.92 -6.18 10.68
C GLY A 120 15.50 -5.28 11.86
N VAL A 121 14.41 -5.65 12.53
CA VAL A 121 13.88 -4.92 13.69
C VAL A 121 13.67 -5.86 14.88
N LEU A 122 14.05 -5.42 16.09
CA LEU A 122 13.88 -6.23 17.29
C LEU A 122 12.40 -6.24 17.71
N LEU A 123 11.88 -7.42 17.99
CA LEU A 123 10.50 -7.64 18.42
C LEU A 123 10.50 -8.40 19.75
N VAL A 124 9.69 -7.95 20.71
CA VAL A 124 9.50 -8.62 22.01
C VAL A 124 8.12 -9.28 22.04
N PRO A 125 8.02 -10.61 21.86
CA PRO A 125 6.73 -11.32 21.86
C PRO A 125 5.92 -11.13 23.14
N GLU A 126 6.61 -11.04 24.28
CA GLU A 126 5.98 -10.86 25.60
C GLU A 126 5.11 -9.60 25.64
N ALA A 127 5.53 -8.54 24.93
CA ALA A 127 4.79 -7.28 24.86
C ALA A 127 3.46 -7.40 24.10
N LEU A 128 3.28 -8.46 23.30
CA LEU A 128 2.03 -8.74 22.57
C LEU A 128 1.05 -9.55 23.42
N ARG A 129 1.54 -10.50 24.24
CA ARG A 129 0.70 -11.51 24.93
C ARG A 129 -0.37 -10.92 25.83
N ALA A 130 -0.02 -9.91 26.62
CA ALA A 130 -0.96 -9.31 27.58
C ALA A 130 -2.16 -8.68 26.86
N GLN A 131 -1.91 -7.95 25.77
CA GLN A 131 -2.97 -7.30 25.00
C GLN A 131 -3.76 -8.31 24.14
N GLN A 132 -3.12 -9.39 23.66
CA GLN A 132 -3.81 -10.45 22.94
C GLN A 132 -4.94 -11.08 23.77
N ALA A 133 -4.73 -11.29 25.07
CA ALA A 133 -5.76 -11.83 25.95
C ALA A 133 -6.98 -10.89 26.08
N GLU A 134 -6.73 -9.57 26.19
CA GLU A 134 -7.80 -8.56 26.27
C GLU A 134 -8.59 -8.45 24.95
N GLU A 135 -7.88 -8.43 23.82
CA GLU A 135 -8.49 -8.37 22.48
C GLU A 135 -9.29 -9.64 22.17
N GLU A 136 -8.81 -10.82 22.57
CA GLU A 136 -9.54 -12.09 22.44
C GLU A 136 -10.82 -12.10 23.28
N ALA A 137 -10.75 -11.66 24.54
CA ALA A 137 -11.94 -11.54 25.38
C ALA A 137 -12.98 -10.58 24.78
N ARG A 138 -12.52 -9.45 24.19
CA ARG A 138 -13.43 -8.51 23.51
C ARG A 138 -14.00 -9.10 22.21
N LEU A 139 -13.23 -9.87 21.44
CA LEU A 139 -13.72 -10.57 20.26
C LEU A 139 -14.86 -11.52 20.61
N GLN A 140 -14.69 -12.32 21.66
CA GLN A 140 -15.70 -13.26 22.14
C GLN A 140 -16.96 -12.53 22.62
N ALA A 141 -16.79 -11.43 23.37
CA ALA A 141 -17.91 -10.60 23.81
C ALA A 141 -18.70 -10.00 22.64
N VAL A 142 -18.01 -9.40 21.65
CA VAL A 142 -18.65 -8.82 20.46
C VAL A 142 -19.35 -9.89 19.63
N ALA A 143 -18.78 -11.09 19.55
CA ALA A 143 -19.42 -12.21 18.86
C ALA A 143 -20.71 -12.66 19.57
N ALA A 144 -20.67 -12.80 20.90
CA ALA A 144 -21.85 -13.12 21.70
C ALA A 144 -22.94 -12.05 21.55
N GLU A 145 -22.60 -10.76 21.65
CA GLU A 145 -23.52 -9.64 21.43
C GLU A 145 -24.17 -9.70 20.03
N ALA A 146 -23.40 -10.09 19.00
CA ALA A 146 -23.90 -10.22 17.65
C ALA A 146 -24.83 -11.45 17.49
N TYR A 147 -24.54 -12.56 18.16
CA TYR A 147 -25.37 -13.77 18.15
C TYR A 147 -26.70 -13.54 18.87
N ASP A 148 -26.67 -12.90 20.04
CA ASP A 148 -27.87 -12.56 20.81
C ASP A 148 -28.80 -11.63 20.03
N LEU A 149 -28.24 -10.66 19.30
CA LEU A 149 -29.00 -9.72 18.49
C LEU A 149 -29.73 -10.39 17.31
N VAL A 150 -29.20 -11.51 16.81
CA VAL A 150 -29.73 -12.21 15.62
C VAL A 150 -30.50 -13.49 16.01
N GLY A 151 -30.24 -14.04 17.19
CA GLY A 151 -30.82 -15.29 17.69
C GLY A 151 -30.22 -16.56 17.07
N GLU A 152 -29.07 -16.48 16.40
CA GLU A 152 -28.34 -17.65 15.90
C GLU A 152 -26.84 -17.35 15.77
N GLU A 153 -26.02 -18.40 15.80
CA GLU A 153 -24.59 -18.31 15.53
C GLU A 153 -24.31 -18.24 14.03
N PHE A 154 -23.35 -17.40 13.67
CA PHE A 154 -22.85 -17.31 12.29
C PHE A 154 -21.40 -16.84 12.27
N ASN A 155 -20.74 -17.05 11.13
CA ASN A 155 -19.38 -16.61 10.91
C ASN A 155 -19.34 -15.12 10.54
N LEU A 156 -18.91 -14.31 11.50
CA LEU A 156 -18.76 -12.84 11.39
C LEU A 156 -17.73 -12.41 10.33
N ASN A 157 -16.90 -13.34 9.84
CA ASN A 157 -15.94 -13.12 8.77
C ASN A 157 -16.44 -13.59 7.40
N SER A 158 -17.53 -14.34 7.32
CA SER A 158 -18.05 -14.89 6.06
C SER A 158 -18.96 -13.88 5.34
N PRO A 159 -18.55 -13.29 4.20
CA PRO A 159 -19.39 -12.33 3.49
C PRO A 159 -20.72 -12.93 3.03
N LYS A 160 -20.77 -14.24 2.79
CA LYS A 160 -21.99 -14.94 2.39
C LYS A 160 -23.00 -15.00 3.52
N GLN A 161 -22.59 -15.43 4.71
CA GLN A 161 -23.50 -15.49 5.86
C GLN A 161 -23.92 -14.09 6.30
N LEU A 162 -22.99 -13.12 6.32
CA LEU A 162 -23.34 -11.73 6.63
C LEU A 162 -24.42 -11.16 5.70
N ARG A 163 -24.40 -11.50 4.41
CA ARG A 163 -25.46 -11.04 3.49
C ARG A 163 -26.82 -11.58 3.88
N THR A 164 -26.92 -12.87 4.13
CA THR A 164 -28.16 -13.52 4.56
C THR A 164 -28.68 -12.90 5.85
N ILE A 165 -27.80 -12.71 6.85
CA ILE A 165 -28.20 -12.12 8.13
C ILE A 165 -28.64 -10.66 7.98
N LEU A 166 -27.85 -9.82 7.32
CA LEU A 166 -28.13 -8.38 7.22
C LEU A 166 -29.34 -8.09 6.34
N PHE A 167 -29.45 -8.72 5.17
CA PHE A 167 -30.43 -8.31 4.15
C PHE A 167 -31.66 -9.22 4.09
N GLU A 168 -31.53 -10.52 4.36
CA GLU A 168 -32.66 -11.45 4.31
C GLU A 168 -33.36 -11.56 5.68
N LYS A 169 -32.59 -11.76 6.76
CA LYS A 169 -33.15 -11.96 8.11
C LYS A 169 -33.52 -10.65 8.81
N LEU A 170 -32.60 -9.69 8.83
CA LEU A 170 -32.84 -8.38 9.45
C LEU A 170 -33.51 -7.38 8.52
N GLY A 171 -33.61 -7.68 7.22
CA GLY A 171 -34.29 -6.83 6.24
C GLY A 171 -33.64 -5.46 6.05
N LEU A 172 -32.34 -5.30 6.32
CA LEU A 172 -31.66 -4.02 6.16
C LEU A 172 -31.63 -3.58 4.69
N PRO A 173 -31.61 -2.27 4.39
CA PRO A 173 -31.62 -1.78 3.02
C PRO A 173 -30.34 -2.17 2.27
N THR A 174 -30.50 -2.59 1.01
CA THR A 174 -29.36 -2.82 0.11
C THR A 174 -28.87 -1.50 -0.46
N LEU A 175 -27.78 -0.97 0.11
CA LEU A 175 -27.21 0.33 -0.30
C LEU A 175 -26.35 0.26 -1.56
N LYS A 176 -25.65 -0.87 -1.75
CA LYS A 176 -24.80 -1.13 -2.91
C LYS A 176 -24.80 -2.61 -3.26
N SER A 177 -24.70 -2.89 -4.55
CA SER A 177 -24.48 -4.23 -5.06
C SER A 177 -23.15 -4.33 -5.79
N THR A 178 -22.59 -5.54 -5.78
CA THR A 178 -21.45 -5.91 -6.64
C THR A 178 -21.88 -5.88 -8.11
N PRO A 179 -20.94 -5.87 -9.08
CA PRO A 179 -21.28 -5.95 -10.51
C PRO A 179 -22.17 -7.15 -10.88
N LYS A 180 -22.14 -8.22 -10.06
CA LYS A 180 -22.99 -9.41 -10.21
C LYS A 180 -24.37 -9.28 -9.54
N GLY A 181 -24.78 -8.07 -9.15
CA GLY A 181 -26.08 -7.79 -8.51
C GLY A 181 -26.19 -8.19 -7.04
N VAL A 182 -25.17 -8.81 -6.45
CA VAL A 182 -25.21 -9.28 -5.05
C VAL A 182 -25.01 -8.12 -4.08
N PRO A 183 -25.82 -7.99 -3.01
CA PRO A 183 -25.64 -6.98 -1.97
C PRO A 183 -24.22 -6.97 -1.38
N SER A 184 -23.63 -5.78 -1.25
CA SER A 184 -22.24 -5.62 -0.81
C SER A 184 -22.13 -5.56 0.71
N THR A 185 -21.15 -6.26 1.27
CA THR A 185 -20.77 -6.21 2.70
C THR A 185 -19.39 -5.58 2.92
N ALA A 186 -18.96 -4.75 1.95
CA ALA A 186 -17.72 -3.97 2.02
C ALA A 186 -17.75 -2.98 3.20
N ALA A 187 -16.58 -2.62 3.73
CA ALA A 187 -16.43 -1.77 4.92
C ALA A 187 -17.31 -0.51 4.87
N GLY A 188 -17.24 0.25 3.78
CA GLY A 188 -18.04 1.48 3.63
C GLY A 188 -19.56 1.27 3.59
N VAL A 189 -20.05 0.09 3.18
CA VAL A 189 -21.50 -0.22 3.25
C VAL A 189 -21.89 -0.57 4.68
N ILE A 190 -21.06 -1.34 5.38
CA ILE A 190 -21.29 -1.70 6.78
C ILE A 190 -21.22 -0.45 7.67
N GLU A 191 -20.31 0.49 7.41
CA GLU A 191 -20.24 1.81 8.10
C GLU A 191 -21.47 2.67 7.88
N GLU A 192 -22.12 2.54 6.73
CA GLU A 192 -23.37 3.24 6.44
C GLU A 192 -24.52 2.59 7.21
N LEU A 193 -24.67 1.26 7.15
CA LEU A 193 -25.68 0.54 7.94
C LEU A 193 -25.46 0.68 9.46
N ALA A 194 -24.23 0.89 9.90
CA ALA A 194 -23.87 1.09 11.30
C ALA A 194 -24.45 2.39 11.88
N THR A 195 -24.90 3.36 11.09
CA THR A 195 -25.59 4.52 11.69
C THR A 195 -26.97 4.17 12.21
N GLU A 196 -27.61 3.16 11.61
CA GLU A 196 -29.01 2.83 11.87
C GLU A 196 -29.18 1.56 12.69
N HIS A 197 -28.23 0.63 12.61
CA HIS A 197 -28.35 -0.68 13.24
C HIS A 197 -27.12 -1.06 14.08
N GLN A 198 -27.35 -1.77 15.19
CA GLN A 198 -26.30 -2.19 16.12
C GLN A 198 -25.41 -3.29 15.53
N LEU A 199 -25.97 -4.28 14.83
CA LEU A 199 -25.19 -5.39 14.26
C LEU A 199 -24.03 -4.91 13.35
N PRO A 200 -24.23 -4.01 12.37
CA PRO A 200 -23.11 -3.48 11.59
C PRO A 200 -22.02 -2.78 12.42
N ARG A 201 -22.35 -2.13 13.55
CA ARG A 201 -21.35 -1.55 14.46
C ARG A 201 -20.48 -2.64 15.07
N LEU A 202 -21.11 -3.70 15.59
CA LEU A 202 -20.42 -4.86 16.15
C LEU A 202 -19.55 -5.56 15.09
N LEU A 203 -20.03 -5.65 13.85
CA LEU A 203 -19.25 -6.23 12.73
C LEU A 203 -17.98 -5.41 12.41
N LEU A 204 -18.05 -4.07 12.44
CA LEU A 204 -16.87 -3.22 12.22
C LEU A 204 -15.86 -3.36 13.34
N GLU A 205 -16.33 -3.40 14.58
CA GLU A 205 -15.50 -3.65 15.75
C GLU A 205 -14.83 -5.02 15.65
N HIS A 206 -15.61 -6.09 15.45
CA HIS A 206 -15.10 -7.45 15.29
C HIS A 206 -14.04 -7.57 14.18
N ARG A 207 -14.28 -6.96 13.01
CA ARG A 207 -13.30 -6.96 11.90
C ARG A 207 -12.02 -6.22 12.25
N THR A 208 -12.12 -5.14 13.02
CA THR A 208 -10.95 -4.36 13.46
C THR A 208 -10.13 -5.16 14.46
N LEU A 209 -10.78 -5.72 15.49
CA LEU A 209 -10.18 -6.61 16.48
C LEU A 209 -9.51 -7.83 15.81
N SER A 210 -10.25 -8.55 14.95
CA SER A 210 -9.78 -9.74 14.25
C SER A 210 -8.54 -9.45 13.41
N ARG A 211 -8.51 -8.30 12.71
CA ARG A 211 -7.34 -7.87 11.93
C ARG A 211 -6.13 -7.64 12.84
N ARG A 212 -6.30 -6.94 13.97
CA ARG A 212 -5.20 -6.70 14.93
C ARG A 212 -4.67 -8.01 15.51
N MET A 213 -5.57 -8.91 15.89
CA MET A 213 -5.23 -10.22 16.42
C MET A 213 -4.48 -11.07 15.40
N ALA A 214 -4.92 -11.12 14.15
CA ALA A 214 -4.22 -11.85 13.09
C ALA A 214 -2.77 -11.37 12.93
N TYR A 215 -2.53 -10.05 12.96
CA TYR A 215 -1.17 -9.51 12.94
C TYR A 215 -0.38 -9.90 14.19
N ALA A 216 -0.94 -9.70 15.38
CA ALA A 216 -0.22 -9.95 16.63
C ALA A 216 0.12 -11.43 16.84
N THR A 217 -0.72 -12.34 16.36
CA THR A 217 -0.49 -13.79 16.46
C THR A 217 0.52 -14.29 15.44
N GLY A 218 0.50 -13.80 14.20
CA GLY A 218 1.45 -14.26 13.17
C GLY A 218 2.82 -13.58 13.22
N LEU A 219 2.92 -12.36 13.77
CA LEU A 219 4.16 -11.59 13.77
C LEU A 219 5.33 -12.30 14.51
N PRO A 220 5.13 -12.96 15.66
CA PRO A 220 6.19 -13.73 16.33
C PRO A 220 6.80 -14.86 15.48
N ASP A 221 6.04 -15.46 14.56
CA ASP A 221 6.54 -16.54 13.69
C ASP A 221 7.60 -16.06 12.70
N HIS A 222 7.71 -14.74 12.49
CA HIS A 222 8.72 -14.11 11.65
C HIS A 222 10.01 -13.72 12.39
N ILE A 223 10.12 -14.05 13.69
CA ILE A 223 11.35 -13.80 14.44
C ILE A 223 12.42 -14.78 13.99
N SER A 224 13.50 -14.23 13.44
CA SER A 224 14.69 -14.99 13.08
C SER A 224 15.36 -15.55 14.33
N ALA A 225 15.55 -16.87 14.36
CA ALA A 225 16.29 -17.55 15.41
C ALA A 225 17.78 -17.13 15.49
N ARG A 226 18.32 -16.50 14.45
CA ARG A 226 19.71 -16.06 14.37
C ARG A 226 20.03 -14.91 15.32
N ASP A 227 19.09 -13.98 15.47
CA ASP A 227 19.34 -12.66 16.07
C ASP A 227 18.13 -12.10 16.83
N GLY A 228 17.00 -12.81 16.87
CA GLY A 228 15.79 -12.39 17.55
C GLY A 228 15.07 -11.22 16.85
N ARG A 229 15.37 -10.98 15.57
CA ARG A 229 14.83 -9.84 14.81
C ARG A 229 13.86 -10.31 13.73
N VAL A 230 12.96 -9.42 13.34
CA VAL A 230 12.10 -9.61 12.17
C VAL A 230 12.79 -9.00 10.96
N HIS A 231 12.95 -9.80 9.90
CA HIS A 231 13.58 -9.40 8.64
C HIS A 231 12.53 -9.41 7.53
N THR A 232 11.85 -8.27 7.35
CA THR A 232 10.93 -8.10 6.22
C THR A 232 11.68 -8.08 4.90
N THR A 233 11.01 -8.44 3.81
CA THR A 233 11.51 -8.28 2.44
C THR A 233 10.87 -7.04 1.81
N TYR A 234 11.68 -6.07 1.38
CA TYR A 234 11.21 -4.90 0.66
C TYR A 234 11.24 -5.15 -0.84
N GLN A 235 10.13 -4.84 -1.51
CA GLN A 235 9.99 -5.08 -2.95
C GLN A 235 9.90 -3.74 -3.68
N GLN A 236 10.88 -3.48 -4.56
CA GLN A 236 10.91 -2.28 -5.40
C GLN A 236 9.98 -2.38 -6.62
N ALA A 237 9.89 -3.54 -7.25
CA ALA A 237 9.26 -3.74 -8.55
C ALA A 237 7.86 -4.36 -8.49
N VAL A 238 6.99 -3.87 -7.60
CA VAL A 238 5.65 -4.44 -7.38
C VAL A 238 4.53 -3.43 -7.56
N THR A 239 4.57 -2.29 -6.89
CA THR A 239 3.48 -1.32 -6.99
C THR A 239 3.55 -0.58 -8.33
N ALA A 240 2.43 -0.21 -8.95
CA ALA A 240 2.50 0.58 -10.19
C ALA A 240 3.11 1.98 -9.96
N THR A 241 2.97 2.53 -8.75
CA THR A 241 3.31 3.91 -8.41
C THR A 241 4.78 4.14 -8.04
N GLY A 242 5.59 3.08 -7.87
CA GLY A 242 6.98 3.22 -7.41
C GLY A 242 7.16 3.17 -5.89
N ARG A 243 6.08 3.01 -5.11
CA ARG A 243 6.19 2.81 -3.67
C ARG A 243 6.75 1.42 -3.39
N LEU A 244 7.63 1.31 -2.39
CA LEU A 244 8.03 0.01 -1.86
C LEU A 244 6.80 -0.73 -1.33
N SER A 245 6.75 -2.04 -1.51
CA SER A 245 5.92 -2.93 -0.71
C SER A 245 6.79 -3.75 0.24
N SER A 246 6.17 -4.39 1.23
CA SER A 246 6.87 -5.30 2.16
C SER A 246 6.14 -6.62 2.30
N SER A 247 6.88 -7.73 2.42
CA SER A 247 6.36 -9.06 2.70
C SER A 247 7.19 -9.79 3.76
N ASP A 248 6.62 -10.85 4.32
CA ASP A 248 7.30 -11.80 5.21
C ASP A 248 8.04 -11.18 6.42
N PRO A 249 7.37 -10.35 7.25
CA PRO A 249 5.96 -9.95 7.21
C PRO A 249 5.76 -8.61 6.51
N ASN A 250 4.51 -8.29 6.15
CA ASN A 250 4.17 -6.96 5.62
C ASN A 250 4.10 -5.92 6.75
N LEU A 251 5.22 -5.22 6.99
CA LEU A 251 5.33 -4.18 8.03
C LEU A 251 4.52 -2.91 7.69
N GLN A 252 4.18 -2.66 6.43
CA GLN A 252 3.38 -1.49 6.03
C GLN A 252 1.92 -1.61 6.46
N ASN A 253 1.41 -2.83 6.60
CA ASN A 253 0.04 -3.06 7.00
C ASN A 253 -0.17 -3.14 8.53
N ILE A 254 0.88 -2.90 9.33
CA ILE A 254 0.73 -2.84 10.79
C ILE A 254 -0.26 -1.72 11.14
N PRO A 255 -1.36 -2.03 11.85
CA PRO A 255 -2.42 -1.07 12.13
C PRO A 255 -1.89 0.26 12.70
N ALA A 256 -2.56 1.36 12.34
CA ALA A 256 -2.16 2.74 12.63
C ALA A 256 -1.97 3.02 14.12
N GLN A 257 -1.34 4.14 14.49
CA GLN A 257 -0.99 4.47 15.87
C GLN A 257 -2.18 4.59 16.86
N GLU A 258 -3.39 4.84 16.38
CA GLU A 258 -4.61 4.87 17.23
C GLU A 258 -5.09 3.44 17.49
N ASP A 259 -5.15 2.59 16.46
CA ASP A 259 -5.71 1.23 16.57
C ASP A 259 -4.68 0.15 16.93
N GLY A 260 -3.43 0.27 16.51
CA GLY A 260 -2.37 -0.74 16.60
C GLY A 260 -1.18 -0.32 17.47
N ARG A 261 -1.37 0.65 18.38
CA ARG A 261 -0.30 1.21 19.20
C ARG A 261 0.48 0.13 19.95
N TRP A 262 -0.23 -0.84 20.51
CA TRP A 262 0.35 -1.91 21.31
C TRP A 262 1.19 -2.88 20.45
N ILE A 263 0.75 -3.18 19.22
CA ILE A 263 1.53 -3.97 18.27
C ILE A 263 2.85 -3.25 17.95
N ARG A 264 2.78 -1.94 17.71
CA ARG A 264 3.98 -1.12 17.43
C ARG A 264 4.93 -1.03 18.63
N ARG A 265 4.42 -1.06 19.87
CA ARG A 265 5.23 -1.06 21.10
C ARG A 265 6.03 -2.35 21.29
N ALA A 266 5.64 -3.44 20.65
CA ALA A 266 6.42 -4.68 20.68
C ALA A 266 7.72 -4.56 19.88
N PHE A 267 7.81 -3.62 18.93
CA PHE A 267 9.05 -3.28 18.26
C PHE A 267 9.87 -2.35 19.14
N VAL A 268 11.08 -2.78 19.50
CA VAL A 268 11.91 -2.10 20.50
C VAL A 268 13.30 -1.79 19.97
N ALA A 269 13.98 -0.85 20.61
CA ALA A 269 15.41 -0.67 20.40
C ALA A 269 16.20 -1.72 21.19
N PRO A 270 17.36 -2.18 20.69
CA PRO A 270 18.29 -2.94 21.50
C PRO A 270 18.82 -2.10 22.68
N GLU A 271 19.46 -2.75 23.65
CA GLU A 271 20.07 -2.08 24.79
C GLU A 271 21.06 -0.99 24.36
N GLY A 272 21.10 0.12 25.10
CA GLY A 272 21.91 1.29 24.76
C GLY A 272 21.41 2.12 23.57
N HIS A 273 20.31 1.73 22.92
CA HIS A 273 19.78 2.42 21.73
C HIS A 273 18.38 3.02 21.95
N ARG A 274 17.92 3.80 20.96
CA ARG A 274 16.58 4.38 20.87
C ARG A 274 16.04 4.24 19.44
N LEU A 275 14.74 4.05 19.30
CA LEU A 275 14.06 4.13 18.01
C LEU A 275 13.77 5.59 17.69
N ILE A 276 14.10 6.02 16.48
CA ILE A 276 13.80 7.35 15.95
C ILE A 276 12.82 7.18 14.79
N SER A 277 11.73 7.93 14.81
CA SER A 277 10.76 8.00 13.72
C SER A 277 10.91 9.34 13.01
N ALA A 278 11.25 9.31 11.72
CA ALA A 278 11.24 10.48 10.85
C ALA A 278 10.17 10.29 9.78
N ASP A 279 9.22 11.21 9.70
CA ASP A 279 8.08 11.16 8.78
C ASP A 279 7.97 12.45 7.97
N TYR A 280 7.63 12.33 6.68
CA TYR A 280 7.38 13.49 5.85
C TYR A 280 5.96 14.02 6.05
N SER A 281 5.84 15.07 6.85
CA SER A 281 4.59 15.78 7.11
C SER A 281 3.85 16.19 5.83
N GLN A 282 2.79 15.44 5.49
CA GLN A 282 1.87 15.72 4.39
C GLN A 282 2.58 15.83 3.01
N ILE A 283 3.55 14.96 2.74
CA ILE A 283 4.38 15.03 1.53
C ILE A 283 3.56 15.11 0.24
N GLU A 284 2.47 14.37 0.14
CA GLU A 284 1.63 14.33 -1.07
C GLU A 284 0.93 15.67 -1.34
N LEU A 285 0.45 16.35 -0.30
CA LEU A 285 -0.13 17.69 -0.46
C LEU A 285 0.94 18.74 -0.79
N ARG A 286 2.14 18.60 -0.24
CA ARG A 286 3.27 19.48 -0.56
C ARG A 286 3.73 19.30 -2.00
N VAL A 287 3.77 18.05 -2.48
CA VAL A 287 4.03 17.74 -3.90
C VAL A 287 2.90 18.30 -4.76
N MET A 288 1.63 18.16 -4.38
CA MET A 288 0.52 18.77 -5.11
C MET A 288 0.64 20.29 -5.20
N ALA A 289 0.95 20.97 -4.08
CA ALA A 289 1.20 22.40 -4.07
C ALA A 289 2.32 22.81 -5.03
N HIS A 290 3.43 22.05 -5.03
CA HIS A 290 4.55 22.28 -5.94
C HIS A 290 4.16 22.01 -7.40
N MET A 291 3.53 20.88 -7.71
CA MET A 291 3.18 20.52 -9.09
C MET A 291 2.14 21.47 -9.69
N SER A 292 1.16 21.87 -8.89
CA SER A 292 0.11 22.81 -9.30
C SER A 292 0.56 24.27 -9.34
N GLN A 293 1.67 24.59 -8.65
CA GLN A 293 2.13 25.96 -8.39
C GLN A 293 1.01 26.86 -7.84
N ASP A 294 0.04 26.28 -7.13
CA ASP A 294 -1.11 27.02 -6.63
C ASP A 294 -0.68 28.03 -5.55
N PRO A 295 -0.89 29.35 -5.73
CA PRO A 295 -0.41 30.36 -4.80
C PRO A 295 -0.99 30.21 -3.39
N GLY A 296 -2.26 29.81 -3.28
CA GLY A 296 -2.95 29.63 -2.01
C GLY A 296 -2.38 28.45 -1.24
N MET A 297 -2.26 27.29 -1.89
CA MET A 297 -1.72 26.07 -1.27
C MET A 297 -0.24 26.22 -0.93
N CYS A 298 0.56 26.83 -1.81
CA CYS A 298 1.97 27.10 -1.55
C CYS A 298 2.17 28.05 -0.36
N THR A 299 1.36 29.11 -0.26
CA THR A 299 1.43 30.06 0.85
C THR A 299 1.01 29.40 2.16
N ALA A 300 -0.04 28.58 2.15
CA ALA A 300 -0.44 27.83 3.32
C ALA A 300 0.69 26.96 3.88
N PHE A 301 1.43 26.26 3.02
CA PHE A 301 2.57 25.45 3.47
C PHE A 301 3.80 26.27 3.87
N ARG A 302 4.09 27.41 3.21
CA ARG A 302 5.19 28.31 3.59
C ARG A 302 4.99 28.91 4.98
N GLU A 303 3.75 29.21 5.33
CA GLU A 303 3.37 29.77 6.63
C GLU A 303 3.00 28.70 7.67
N ASN A 304 3.22 27.42 7.35
CA ASN A 304 2.91 26.28 8.21
C ASN A 304 1.44 26.25 8.70
N ARG A 305 0.51 26.76 7.87
CA ARG A 305 -0.93 26.72 8.13
C ARG A 305 -1.42 25.29 7.97
N ASP A 306 -2.33 24.87 8.85
CA ASP A 306 -2.97 23.58 8.75
C ASP A 306 -4.12 23.62 7.73
N ILE A 307 -3.82 23.17 6.51
CA ILE A 307 -4.78 23.14 5.40
C ILE A 307 -6.01 22.30 5.75
N HIS A 308 -5.85 21.24 6.54
CA HIS A 308 -6.99 20.41 6.94
C HIS A 308 -7.91 21.13 7.93
N THR A 309 -7.33 21.90 8.84
CA THR A 309 -8.11 22.73 9.78
C THR A 309 -8.84 23.85 9.02
N ALA A 310 -8.18 24.52 8.08
CA ALA A 310 -8.82 25.53 7.24
C ALA A 310 -9.99 24.93 6.43
N THR A 311 -9.79 23.76 5.80
CA THR A 311 -10.87 23.04 5.11
C THR A 311 -11.99 22.65 6.06
N ALA A 312 -11.66 22.19 7.28
CA ALA A 312 -12.67 21.79 8.26
C ALA A 312 -13.50 22.97 8.74
N ALA A 313 -12.88 24.12 9.00
CA ALA A 313 -13.56 25.34 9.42
C ALA A 313 -14.67 25.73 8.43
N GLU A 314 -14.36 25.68 7.13
CA GLU A 314 -15.35 25.91 6.08
C GLU A 314 -16.40 24.82 5.96
N LEU A 315 -15.96 23.55 5.94
CA LEU A 315 -16.86 22.42 5.73
C LEU A 315 -17.92 22.32 6.84
N PHE A 316 -17.54 22.66 8.08
CA PHE A 316 -18.43 22.60 9.23
C PHE A 316 -18.96 23.96 9.65
N LYS A 317 -18.61 25.04 8.94
CA LYS A 317 -19.02 26.42 9.21
C LYS A 317 -18.73 26.84 10.66
N VAL A 318 -17.51 26.53 11.12
CA VAL A 318 -17.00 26.86 12.46
C VAL A 318 -15.73 27.71 12.34
N ASP A 319 -15.36 28.43 13.41
CA ASP A 319 -14.07 29.12 13.45
C ASP A 319 -12.92 28.08 13.40
N PRO A 320 -11.79 28.38 12.73
CA PRO A 320 -10.61 27.51 12.75
C PRO A 320 -10.15 27.08 14.15
N ALA A 321 -10.34 27.92 15.17
CA ALA A 321 -10.02 27.60 16.57
C ALA A 321 -10.98 26.56 17.19
N ASP A 322 -12.21 26.48 16.68
CA ASP A 322 -13.26 25.58 17.16
C ASP A 322 -13.29 24.23 16.43
N VAL A 323 -12.39 24.03 15.46
CA VAL A 323 -12.29 22.77 14.71
C VAL A 323 -11.86 21.63 15.64
N THR A 324 -12.76 20.67 15.82
CA THR A 324 -12.49 19.45 16.56
C THR A 324 -11.54 18.51 15.78
N GLY A 325 -10.83 17.64 16.50
CA GLY A 325 -9.99 16.61 15.87
C GLY A 325 -10.78 15.68 14.92
N ALA A 326 -12.05 15.40 15.23
CA ALA A 326 -12.91 14.60 14.36
C ALA A 326 -13.26 15.32 13.05
N GLN A 327 -13.58 16.62 13.12
CA GLN A 327 -13.83 17.45 11.93
C GLN A 327 -12.57 17.55 11.07
N ARG A 328 -11.41 17.80 11.69
CA ARG A 328 -10.12 17.84 10.99
C ARG A 328 -9.80 16.53 10.27
N ARG A 329 -10.06 15.37 10.90
CA ARG A 329 -9.86 14.05 10.25
C ARG A 329 -10.76 13.86 9.03
N LYS A 330 -12.03 14.26 9.11
CA LYS A 330 -12.95 14.24 7.96
C LYS A 330 -12.44 15.14 6.83
N ALA A 331 -12.10 16.38 7.14
CA ALA A 331 -11.56 17.33 6.17
C ALA A 331 -10.24 16.85 5.54
N LYS A 332 -9.38 16.17 6.31
CA LYS A 332 -8.19 15.50 5.78
C LYS A 332 -8.57 14.49 4.70
N ALA A 333 -9.50 13.58 4.99
CA ALA A 333 -9.95 12.59 4.03
C ALA A 333 -10.60 13.23 2.79
N VAL A 334 -11.27 14.37 2.94
CA VAL A 334 -11.82 15.17 1.83
C VAL A 334 -10.71 15.76 0.96
N ASN A 335 -9.72 16.44 1.54
CA ASN A 335 -8.61 17.05 0.79
C ASN A 335 -7.86 16.00 -0.04
N PHE A 336 -7.55 14.86 0.56
CA PHE A 336 -6.95 13.74 -0.17
C PHE A 336 -7.88 13.23 -1.27
N GLY A 337 -9.16 13.01 -0.96
CA GLY A 337 -10.15 12.61 -1.95
C GLY A 337 -10.16 13.52 -3.18
N LEU A 338 -10.32 14.84 -2.97
CA LEU A 338 -10.38 15.82 -4.05
C LEU A 338 -9.10 15.82 -4.90
N ILE A 339 -7.93 15.77 -4.26
CA ILE A 339 -6.62 15.75 -4.93
C ILE A 339 -6.39 14.45 -5.71
N TYR A 340 -7.02 13.35 -5.30
CA TYR A 340 -7.05 12.09 -6.05
C TYR A 340 -8.19 11.99 -7.07
N GLY A 341 -8.86 13.10 -7.39
CA GLY A 341 -9.89 13.12 -8.44
C GLY A 341 -11.29 12.70 -7.98
N MET A 342 -11.55 12.66 -6.66
CA MET A 342 -12.89 12.43 -6.15
C MET A 342 -13.83 13.54 -6.61
N LYS A 343 -14.90 13.15 -7.31
CA LYS A 343 -15.97 14.05 -7.74
C LYS A 343 -17.01 14.28 -6.63
N ALA A 344 -17.91 15.24 -6.84
CA ALA A 344 -18.98 15.60 -5.90
C ALA A 344 -19.82 14.39 -5.43
N TYR A 345 -20.12 13.44 -6.32
CA TYR A 345 -20.81 12.20 -5.95
C TYR A 345 -20.02 11.36 -4.94
N GLY A 346 -18.70 11.20 -5.15
CA GLY A 346 -17.83 10.48 -4.22
C GLY A 346 -17.75 11.19 -2.88
N LEU A 347 -17.61 12.52 -2.91
CA LEU A 347 -17.55 13.37 -1.73
C LEU A 347 -18.86 13.32 -0.91
N SER A 348 -20.01 13.46 -1.57
CA SER A 348 -21.34 13.36 -0.96
C SER A 348 -21.52 12.07 -0.18
N ARG A 349 -21.10 10.93 -0.76
CA ARG A 349 -21.15 9.63 -0.08
C ARG A 349 -20.20 9.52 1.11
N GLN A 350 -19.00 10.10 0.99
CA GLN A 350 -18.02 10.06 2.07
C GLN A 350 -18.42 10.96 3.26
N LEU A 351 -19.01 12.11 2.97
CA LEU A 351 -19.44 13.08 3.98
C LEU A 351 -20.87 12.85 4.49
N LYS A 352 -21.66 12.03 3.79
CA LYS A 352 -23.09 11.83 4.04
C LYS A 352 -23.89 13.14 3.97
N ILE A 353 -23.63 13.94 2.94
CA ILE A 353 -24.30 15.23 2.67
C ILE A 353 -25.01 15.20 1.30
N PRO A 354 -26.02 16.06 1.05
CA PRO A 354 -26.66 16.17 -0.26
C PRO A 354 -25.65 16.41 -1.39
N HIS A 355 -25.93 15.88 -2.58
CA HIS A 355 -25.05 16.05 -3.74
C HIS A 355 -24.83 17.52 -4.10
N SER A 356 -25.87 18.36 -3.98
CA SER A 356 -25.78 19.80 -4.22
C SER A 356 -24.77 20.48 -3.30
N GLU A 357 -24.78 20.11 -2.01
CA GLU A 357 -23.85 20.66 -1.01
C GLU A 357 -22.42 20.16 -1.28
N ALA A 358 -22.24 18.88 -1.60
CA ALA A 358 -20.94 18.34 -2.00
C ALA A 358 -20.40 19.01 -3.28
N GLN A 359 -21.27 19.31 -4.24
CA GLN A 359 -20.90 20.01 -5.46
C GLN A 359 -20.47 21.45 -5.16
N GLU A 360 -21.18 22.16 -4.29
CA GLU A 360 -20.82 23.49 -3.82
C GLU A 360 -19.42 23.46 -3.16
N TYR A 361 -19.15 22.50 -2.26
CA TYR A 361 -17.82 22.37 -1.66
C TYR A 361 -16.72 22.08 -2.68
N VAL A 362 -16.95 21.19 -3.65
CA VAL A 362 -15.98 20.92 -4.72
C VAL A 362 -15.68 22.20 -5.48
N THR A 363 -16.72 22.97 -5.83
CA THR A 363 -16.58 24.24 -6.54
C THR A 363 -15.78 25.24 -5.71
N THR A 364 -16.18 25.50 -4.46
CA THR A 364 -15.47 26.44 -3.56
C THR A 364 -14.02 26.04 -3.31
N TYR A 365 -13.74 24.73 -3.18
CA TYR A 365 -12.38 24.23 -3.01
C TYR A 365 -11.49 24.57 -4.21
N PHE A 366 -11.99 24.36 -5.43
CA PHE A 366 -11.22 24.66 -6.66
C PHE A 366 -11.22 26.15 -7.01
N GLU A 367 -12.21 26.94 -6.59
CA GLU A 367 -12.16 28.41 -6.66
C GLU A 367 -11.05 28.96 -5.76
N ARG A 368 -10.83 28.35 -4.60
CA ARG A 368 -9.76 28.70 -3.68
C ARG A 368 -8.38 28.25 -4.15
N TYR A 369 -8.30 27.05 -4.71
CA TYR A 369 -7.07 26.45 -5.20
C TYR A 369 -7.15 26.21 -6.73
N PRO A 370 -7.27 27.27 -7.54
CA PRO A 370 -7.50 27.14 -8.98
C PRO A 370 -6.31 26.49 -9.72
N GLY A 371 -5.09 26.64 -9.20
CA GLY A 371 -3.90 25.99 -9.74
C GLY A 371 -3.99 24.47 -9.66
N VAL A 372 -4.61 23.94 -8.60
CA VAL A 372 -4.80 22.49 -8.43
C VAL A 372 -5.75 21.95 -9.50
N GLN A 373 -6.89 22.63 -9.73
CA GLN A 373 -7.84 22.20 -10.76
C GLN A 373 -7.21 22.23 -12.15
N LYS A 374 -6.50 23.32 -12.47
CA LYS A 374 -5.78 23.48 -13.73
C LYS A 374 -4.79 22.33 -13.94
N TYR A 375 -3.94 22.07 -12.95
CA TYR A 375 -2.96 20.99 -13.00
C TYR A 375 -3.60 19.62 -13.21
N MET A 376 -4.67 19.30 -12.49
CA MET A 376 -5.38 18.02 -12.67
C MET A 376 -5.91 17.85 -14.10
N ASN A 377 -6.50 18.90 -14.67
CA ASN A 377 -6.99 18.87 -16.04
C ASN A 377 -5.86 18.72 -17.06
N GLU A 378 -4.73 19.39 -16.85
CA GLU A 378 -3.53 19.30 -17.69
C GLU A 378 -2.91 17.90 -17.65
N VAL A 379 -2.82 17.29 -16.46
CA VAL A 379 -2.32 15.91 -16.30
C VAL A 379 -3.21 14.91 -17.03
N VAL A 380 -4.54 15.05 -16.93
CA VAL A 380 -5.47 14.16 -17.65
C VAL A 380 -5.34 14.35 -19.17
N ALA A 381 -5.29 15.61 -19.65
CA ALA A 381 -5.14 15.89 -21.07
C ALA A 381 -3.81 15.36 -21.63
N GLY A 382 -2.70 15.55 -20.90
CA GLY A 382 -1.39 15.01 -21.25
C GLY A 382 -1.39 13.48 -21.26
N ALA A 383 -2.00 12.86 -20.25
CA ALA A 383 -2.08 11.40 -20.19
C ALA A 383 -2.89 10.80 -21.34
N VAL A 384 -3.96 11.45 -21.80
CA VAL A 384 -4.73 11.02 -22.99
C VAL A 384 -3.88 11.12 -24.27
N ALA A 385 -3.02 12.12 -24.36
CA ALA A 385 -2.14 12.32 -25.52
C ALA A 385 -0.94 11.35 -25.52
N ASP A 386 -0.31 11.16 -24.36
CA ASP A 386 0.97 10.45 -24.23
C ASP A 386 0.79 8.96 -23.84
N GLY A 387 -0.37 8.58 -23.29
CA GLY A 387 -0.67 7.23 -22.78
C GLY A 387 -0.05 6.92 -21.42
N TYR A 388 0.54 7.91 -20.74
CA TYR A 388 1.13 7.77 -19.40
C TYR A 388 1.12 9.08 -18.62
N VAL A 389 1.29 8.99 -17.31
CA VAL A 389 1.63 10.13 -16.43
C VAL A 389 3.05 10.00 -15.91
N GLU A 390 3.70 11.12 -15.62
CA GLU A 390 5.09 11.15 -15.16
C GLU A 390 5.22 11.87 -13.80
N THR A 391 6.16 11.41 -12.97
CA THR A 391 6.54 12.07 -11.71
C THR A 391 7.65 13.10 -11.93
N LEU A 392 7.97 13.90 -10.91
CA LEU A 392 9.08 14.87 -10.91
C LEU A 392 10.44 14.30 -11.32
N LEU A 393 10.68 13.00 -11.07
CA LEU A 393 11.94 12.32 -11.38
C LEU A 393 11.84 11.45 -12.64
N GLY A 394 10.84 11.65 -13.49
CA GLY A 394 10.73 10.94 -14.76
C GLY A 394 10.09 9.55 -14.68
N ARG A 395 9.70 9.06 -13.49
CA ARG A 395 8.96 7.78 -13.37
C ARG A 395 7.63 7.87 -14.10
N ARG A 396 7.34 6.88 -14.96
CA ARG A 396 6.10 6.80 -15.73
C ARG A 396 5.14 5.75 -15.20
N ILE A 397 3.84 6.04 -15.31
CA ILE A 397 2.75 5.09 -15.11
C ILE A 397 1.92 5.10 -16.39
N TYR A 398 1.94 3.98 -17.12
CA TYR A 398 1.17 3.81 -18.35
C TYR A 398 -0.29 3.52 -18.02
N VAL A 399 -1.20 4.18 -18.74
CA VAL A 399 -2.66 4.07 -18.52
C VAL A 399 -3.30 3.60 -19.82
N HIS A 400 -3.57 2.29 -19.91
CA HIS A 400 -4.05 1.67 -21.14
C HIS A 400 -5.53 1.99 -21.46
N ASP A 401 -6.35 2.23 -20.44
CA ASP A 401 -7.81 2.48 -20.57
C ASP A 401 -8.18 3.95 -20.28
N ILE A 402 -7.38 4.91 -20.78
CA ILE A 402 -7.60 6.33 -20.44
C ILE A 402 -8.73 7.01 -21.23
N GLN A 403 -9.29 6.34 -22.24
CA GLN A 403 -10.33 6.89 -23.12
C GLN A 403 -11.74 6.87 -22.52
#